data_AF-A0AAD6JZV4-F1
#
_entry.id   AF-A0AAD6JZV4-F1
#
_cell.length_a   1.000
_cell.length_b   1.000
_cell.length_c   1.000
_cell.angle_alpha   90.00
_cell.angle_beta   90.00
_cell.angle_gamma   90.00
#
_symmetry.space_group_name_H-M   'P 1'
#
loop_
_entity.id
_entity.type
_entity.pdbx_description
1 polymer ?
#
loop_
_entity_poly.entity_id
_entity_poly.type
_entity_poly.pdbx_seq_one_letter_code
_entity_poly.pdbx_strand_id
1 'polypeptide(L)'
;MDHDETGCQAPPDRPILCINNCGFFGSAATMNMCSKCHKDILLKQEQAKLAASSIGSIVNGSSSSNVNEPVIADTIKVQINAVEPEIITVQPSCASGSGERVEAKPKEGPNRCTSCKKRVDKHDCPFDYRTAAREAIAKANPVVKAEKLDKI
;
A
#
# COMPACT_ATOMS: atom_id res chain seq x y z
N MET A 1 -11.94 -29.43 5.38
CA MET A 1 -10.98 -28.61 4.62
C MET A 1 -11.47 -28.61 3.19
N ASP A 2 -12.31 -27.64 2.86
CA ASP A 2 -12.88 -27.50 1.53
C ASP A 2 -11.78 -27.05 0.58
N HIS A 3 -11.43 -27.94 -0.36
CA HIS A 3 -10.52 -27.61 -1.45
C HIS A 3 -11.28 -26.75 -2.45
N ASP A 4 -10.77 -25.54 -2.63
CA ASP A 4 -11.21 -24.53 -3.57
C ASP A 4 -10.99 -25.05 -5.01
N GLU A 5 -11.97 -25.81 -5.52
CA GLU A 5 -12.04 -26.27 -6.92
C GLU A 5 -12.41 -25.08 -7.82
N THR A 6 -11.49 -24.11 -7.96
CA THR A 6 -11.56 -23.14 -9.03
C THR A 6 -11.12 -23.82 -10.33
N GLY A 7 -12.07 -24.50 -10.97
CA GLY A 7 -11.89 -25.12 -12.28
C GLY A 7 -11.34 -24.12 -13.31
N CYS A 8 -10.38 -24.57 -14.12
CA CYS A 8 -9.80 -23.79 -15.20
C CYS A 8 -10.88 -23.50 -16.27
N GLN A 9 -11.57 -22.36 -16.18
CA GLN A 9 -12.42 -21.91 -17.28
C GLN A 9 -11.55 -21.62 -18.51
N ALA A 10 -11.99 -22.13 -19.67
CA ALA A 10 -11.31 -21.98 -20.95
C ALA A 10 -10.97 -20.50 -21.21
N PRO A 11 -9.75 -20.19 -21.72
CA PRO A 11 -9.35 -18.82 -21.93
C PRO A 11 -10.30 -18.15 -22.94
N PRO A 12 -10.89 -16.97 -22.62
CA PRO A 12 -11.50 -16.15 -23.65
C PRO A 12 -10.43 -15.82 -24.70
N ASP A 13 -10.81 -15.83 -25.98
CA ASP A 13 -9.94 -15.72 -27.16
C ASP A 13 -9.01 -14.48 -27.20
N ARG A 14 -9.11 -13.57 -26.23
CA ARG A 14 -8.25 -12.39 -26.07
C ARG A 14 -7.97 -12.09 -24.59
N PRO A 15 -6.73 -11.68 -24.25
CA PRO A 15 -6.41 -11.19 -22.91
C PRO A 15 -7.34 -10.03 -22.51
N ILE A 16 -8.08 -10.20 -21.41
CA ILE A 16 -8.99 -9.18 -20.89
C ILE A 16 -8.16 -8.09 -20.24
N LEU A 17 -8.27 -6.85 -20.71
CA LEU A 17 -7.67 -5.70 -20.04
C LEU A 17 -8.54 -5.25 -18.87
N CYS A 18 -7.90 -4.68 -17.85
CA CYS A 18 -8.61 -4.14 -16.70
C CYS A 18 -9.62 -3.07 -17.16
N ILE A 19 -10.86 -3.17 -16.67
CA ILE A 19 -11.94 -2.20 -16.96
C ILE A 19 -11.61 -0.75 -16.55
N ASN A 20 -10.66 -0.56 -15.62
CA ASN A 20 -10.16 0.76 -15.24
C ASN A 20 -9.05 1.28 -16.17
N ASN A 21 -8.79 0.60 -17.29
CA ASN A 21 -7.77 0.93 -18.29
C ASN A 21 -6.37 1.21 -17.73
N CYS A 22 -6.00 0.53 -16.63
CA CYS A 22 -4.75 0.78 -15.91
C CYS A 22 -3.51 0.07 -16.51
N GLY A 23 -3.63 -0.51 -17.70
CA GLY A 23 -2.54 -1.21 -18.41
C GLY A 23 -2.25 -2.64 -17.93
N PHE A 24 -3.03 -3.17 -16.98
CA PHE A 24 -2.91 -4.56 -16.51
C PHE A 24 -4.07 -5.42 -16.98
N PHE A 25 -3.87 -6.74 -17.03
CA PHE A 25 -4.92 -7.70 -17.36
C PHE A 25 -5.91 -7.86 -16.21
N GLY A 26 -7.20 -7.88 -16.55
CA GLY A 26 -8.30 -8.22 -15.65
C GLY A 26 -8.65 -9.71 -15.72
N SER A 27 -9.40 -10.19 -14.73
CA SER A 27 -9.93 -11.56 -14.73
C SER A 27 -11.45 -11.55 -14.65
N ALA A 28 -12.10 -12.53 -15.28
CA ALA A 28 -13.56 -12.66 -15.21
C ALA A 28 -14.05 -12.86 -13.77
N ALA A 29 -13.27 -13.56 -12.94
CA ALA A 29 -13.54 -13.77 -11.52
C ALA A 29 -13.55 -12.46 -10.71
N THR A 30 -12.79 -11.45 -11.11
CA THR A 30 -12.70 -10.14 -10.46
C THR A 30 -13.43 -9.06 -11.24
N MET A 31 -14.51 -9.39 -11.97
CA MET A 31 -15.28 -8.45 -12.77
C MET A 31 -14.41 -7.65 -13.76
N ASN A 32 -13.49 -8.34 -14.45
CA ASN A 32 -12.52 -7.77 -15.39
C ASN A 32 -11.60 -6.70 -14.76
N MET A 33 -11.38 -6.74 -13.45
CA MET A 33 -10.43 -5.87 -12.77
C MET A 33 -9.07 -6.54 -12.59
N CYS A 34 -7.98 -5.78 -12.69
CA CYS A 34 -6.68 -6.29 -12.27
C CYS A 34 -6.64 -6.45 -10.74
N SER A 35 -5.66 -7.22 -10.25
CA SER A 35 -5.51 -7.50 -8.82
C SER A 35 -5.35 -6.23 -7.97
N LYS A 36 -4.74 -5.17 -8.50
CA LYS A 36 -4.60 -3.87 -7.82
C LYS A 36 -5.94 -3.16 -7.71
N CYS A 37 -6.60 -2.92 -8.85
CA CYS A 37 -7.86 -2.19 -8.86
C CYS A 37 -8.98 -2.91 -8.10
N HIS A 38 -9.00 -4.25 -8.14
CA HIS A 38 -9.95 -5.03 -7.34
C HIS A 38 -9.73 -4.82 -5.84
N LYS A 39 -8.47 -4.89 -5.36
CA LYS A 39 -8.13 -4.59 -3.96
C LYS A 39 -8.50 -3.18 -3.56
N ASP A 40 -8.25 -2.20 -4.42
CA ASP A 40 -8.57 -0.80 -4.15
C ASP A 40 -10.08 -0.60 -3.96
N ILE A 41 -10.92 -1.27 -4.75
CA ILE A 41 -12.37 -1.23 -4.58
C ILE A 41 -12.79 -1.90 -3.27
N LEU A 42 -12.25 -3.07 -2.94
CA LEU A 42 -12.56 -3.75 -1.67
C LEU A 42 -12.22 -2.87 -0.46
N LEU A 43 -11.05 -2.23 -0.47
CA LEU A 43 -10.62 -1.32 0.59
C LEU A 43 -11.54 -0.09 0.68
N LYS A 44 -11.93 0.50 -0.45
CA LYS A 44 -12.88 1.63 -0.49
C LYS A 44 -14.27 1.22 -0.01
N GLN A 45 -14.73 0.01 -0.34
CA GLN A 45 -16.00 -0.53 0.14
C GLN A 45 -15.98 -0.73 1.66
N GLU A 46 -14.89 -1.26 2.21
CA GLU A 46 -14.72 -1.41 3.66
C GLU A 46 -14.70 -0.05 4.37
N GLN A 47 -13.96 0.92 3.83
CA GLN A 47 -13.92 2.28 4.38
C GLN A 47 -15.30 2.95 4.36
N ALA A 48 -16.04 2.83 3.25
CA ALA A 48 -17.40 3.34 3.15
C ALA A 48 -18.36 2.65 4.12
N LYS A 49 -18.21 1.33 4.33
CA LYS A 49 -19.00 0.55 5.29
C LYS A 49 -18.75 0.99 6.73
N LEU A 50 -17.49 1.21 7.11
CA LEU A 50 -17.12 1.72 8.43
C LEU A 50 -17.69 3.13 8.66
N ALA A 51 -17.56 4.03 7.68
CA ALA A 51 -18.11 5.38 7.76
C ALA A 51 -19.65 5.38 7.87
N ALA A 52 -20.33 4.52 7.11
CA ALA A 52 -21.79 4.37 7.18
C ALA A 52 -22.27 3.78 8.52
N SER A 53 -21.46 2.90 9.13
CA SER A 53 -21.78 2.26 10.42
C SER A 53 -21.42 3.13 11.63
N SER A 54 -20.54 4.13 11.45
CA SER A 54 -20.04 5.00 12.52
C SER A 54 -21.06 6.02 13.08
N ILE A 55 -22.33 5.97 12.64
CA ILE A 55 -23.39 6.91 13.07
C ILE A 55 -24.14 6.39 14.33
N GLY A 56 -23.82 5.20 14.84
CA GLY A 56 -24.57 4.55 15.93
C GLY A 56 -24.01 4.60 17.35
N SER A 57 -23.22 5.59 17.76
CA SER A 57 -22.72 5.67 19.16
C SER A 57 -22.81 7.03 19.84
N ILE A 58 -23.57 7.97 19.27
CA ILE A 58 -23.82 9.29 19.87
C ILE A 58 -25.33 9.51 20.09
N VAL A 59 -26.02 8.57 20.74
CA VAL A 59 -27.33 8.86 21.35
C VAL A 59 -27.36 8.22 22.75
N ASN A 60 -26.89 8.99 23.73
CA ASN A 60 -27.48 9.05 25.06
C ASN A 60 -26.99 10.32 25.78
N GLY A 61 -27.77 11.40 25.70
CA GLY A 61 -27.49 12.65 26.40
C GLY A 61 -28.22 13.89 25.83
N SER A 62 -29.55 13.91 25.97
CA SER A 62 -30.44 15.09 26.01
C SER A 62 -29.78 16.35 26.64
N SER A 63 -30.06 17.63 26.37
CA SER A 63 -30.95 18.40 25.48
C SER A 63 -30.54 19.87 25.62
N SER A 64 -30.61 20.70 24.57
CA SER A 64 -31.37 21.96 24.54
C SER A 64 -31.06 22.78 23.28
N SER A 65 -32.14 23.27 22.71
CA SER A 65 -32.33 24.05 21.50
C SER A 65 -31.50 25.33 21.43
N ASN A 66 -31.02 25.69 20.24
CA ASN A 66 -31.65 26.71 19.40
C ASN A 66 -30.93 26.85 18.05
N VAL A 67 -31.73 26.85 16.99
CA VAL A 67 -31.39 27.32 15.64
C VAL A 67 -30.80 28.72 15.69
N ASN A 68 -29.76 29.00 14.88
CA ASN A 68 -29.44 30.29 14.26
C ASN A 68 -28.30 30.09 13.23
N GLU A 69 -28.67 29.92 11.96
CA GLU A 69 -27.93 30.54 10.84
C GLU A 69 -28.51 31.99 10.72
N PRO A 70 -27.86 33.04 10.15
CA PRO A 70 -27.04 32.89 8.95
C PRO A 70 -25.90 33.92 8.64
N VAL A 71 -25.17 33.65 7.54
CA VAL A 71 -24.88 34.56 6.40
C VAL A 71 -23.63 35.51 6.30
N ILE A 72 -22.90 35.26 5.19
CA ILE A 72 -22.01 36.02 4.24
C ILE A 72 -20.54 36.42 4.52
N ALA A 73 -19.77 36.08 3.49
CA ALA A 73 -18.72 36.82 2.77
C ALA A 73 -17.31 36.88 3.40
N ASP A 74 -16.39 36.11 2.82
CA ASP A 74 -15.30 36.76 2.08
C ASP A 74 -14.78 35.87 0.94
N THR A 75 -14.53 36.50 -0.19
CA THR A 75 -14.09 35.93 -1.45
C THR A 75 -12.63 36.27 -1.63
N ILE A 76 -11.73 35.26 -1.59
CA ILE A 76 -10.42 35.40 -2.22
C ILE A 76 -10.22 34.26 -3.21
N LYS A 77 -10.35 34.66 -4.48
CA LYS A 77 -10.07 33.93 -5.70
C LYS A 77 -8.56 34.02 -5.94
N VAL A 78 -7.83 32.91 -5.88
CA VAL A 78 -6.47 32.82 -6.46
C VAL A 78 -6.40 31.63 -7.38
N GLN A 79 -5.71 31.88 -8.47
CA GLN A 79 -5.95 31.42 -9.81
C GLN A 79 -5.07 30.22 -10.16
N ILE A 80 -5.69 29.27 -10.85
CA ILE A 80 -5.06 28.14 -11.52
C ILE A 80 -4.13 28.68 -12.60
N ASN A 81 -2.86 28.33 -12.54
CA ASN A 81 -1.97 28.35 -13.70
C ASN A 81 -1.53 26.91 -13.99
N ALA A 82 -2.07 26.40 -15.07
CA ALA A 82 -1.62 25.21 -15.77
C ALA A 82 -0.28 25.51 -16.46
N VAL A 83 0.72 24.65 -16.25
CA VAL A 83 1.80 24.45 -17.21
C VAL A 83 2.17 22.96 -17.20
N GLU A 84 2.09 22.38 -18.39
CA GLU A 84 2.48 21.03 -18.80
C GLU A 84 4.01 20.87 -18.77
N PRO A 85 4.54 19.65 -18.56
CA PRO A 85 5.65 19.27 -19.43
C PRO A 85 5.55 17.85 -19.99
N GLU A 86 6.14 17.75 -21.17
CA GLU A 86 6.15 16.67 -22.13
C GLU A 86 6.62 15.30 -21.62
N ILE A 87 6.14 14.31 -22.38
CA ILE A 87 6.43 12.90 -22.35
C ILE A 87 7.88 12.65 -22.78
N ILE A 88 8.67 12.04 -21.90
CA ILE A 88 9.91 11.34 -22.30
C ILE A 88 9.78 9.87 -21.89
N THR A 89 9.66 9.03 -22.93
CA THR A 89 9.71 7.58 -22.86
C THR A 89 11.10 7.11 -22.43
N VAL A 90 11.19 6.49 -21.25
CA VAL A 90 12.31 5.60 -20.92
C VAL A 90 11.74 4.27 -20.42
N GLN A 91 12.18 3.20 -21.06
CA GLN A 91 11.71 1.84 -20.85
C GLN A 91 12.09 1.30 -19.45
N PRO A 92 11.20 0.53 -18.78
CA PRO A 92 11.56 -0.20 -17.58
C PRO A 92 12.11 -1.59 -17.95
N SER A 93 13.40 -1.80 -17.70
CA SER A 93 14.00 -3.13 -17.65
C SER A 93 13.44 -3.91 -16.45
N CYS A 94 12.90 -5.08 -16.74
CA CYS A 94 12.25 -5.97 -15.79
C CYS A 94 13.25 -6.65 -14.83
N ALA A 95 13.05 -6.46 -13.53
CA ALA A 95 13.48 -7.41 -12.51
C ALA A 95 12.36 -7.53 -11.48
N SER A 96 11.82 -8.74 -11.39
CA SER A 96 10.60 -9.12 -10.68
C SER A 96 10.59 -8.67 -9.21
N GLY A 97 9.68 -7.75 -8.89
CA GLY A 97 9.25 -7.49 -7.52
C GLY A 97 8.27 -8.56 -7.08
N SER A 98 8.65 -9.37 -6.09
CA SER A 98 7.70 -10.17 -5.32
C SER A 98 7.16 -9.28 -4.21
N GLY A 99 5.84 -9.10 -4.19
CA GLY A 99 5.17 -8.28 -3.19
C GLY A 99 5.35 -8.86 -1.78
N GLU A 100 5.69 -8.00 -0.83
CA GLU A 100 5.49 -8.28 0.59
C GLU A 100 4.44 -7.32 1.15
N ARG A 101 3.55 -7.93 1.93
CA ARG A 101 2.52 -7.30 2.75
C ARG A 101 3.24 -6.50 3.84
N VAL A 102 2.85 -5.24 4.04
CA VAL A 102 3.40 -4.41 5.13
C VAL A 102 2.83 -4.90 6.45
N GLU A 103 3.50 -5.90 7.02
CA GLU A 103 3.71 -5.99 8.46
C GLU A 103 5.15 -5.55 8.67
N ALA A 104 5.41 -4.65 9.62
CA ALA A 104 6.74 -4.08 9.85
C ALA A 104 7.68 -5.15 10.46
N LYS A 105 8.09 -6.12 9.64
CA LYS A 105 9.18 -7.04 9.94
C LYS A 105 10.51 -6.34 9.64
N PRO A 106 11.55 -6.56 10.45
CA PRO A 106 12.87 -5.97 10.24
C PRO A 106 13.32 -6.24 8.81
N LYS A 107 13.93 -5.24 8.16
CA LYS A 107 14.44 -5.37 6.79
C LYS A 107 15.55 -6.43 6.76
N GLU A 108 15.17 -7.67 6.50
CA GLU A 108 16.11 -8.78 6.36
C GLU A 108 16.91 -8.57 5.07
N GLY A 109 18.19 -8.92 5.09
CA GLY A 109 19.15 -8.60 4.03
C GLY A 109 18.79 -9.19 2.66
N PRO A 110 19.63 -8.96 1.63
CA PRO A 110 19.37 -9.42 0.27
C PRO A 110 19.04 -10.92 0.18
N ASN A 111 17.88 -11.25 -0.40
CA ASN A 111 17.44 -12.63 -0.65
C ASN A 111 18.24 -13.39 -1.73
N ARG A 112 19.14 -12.69 -2.43
CA ARG A 112 20.00 -13.24 -3.46
C ARG A 112 21.44 -12.80 -3.23
N CYS A 113 22.37 -13.72 -3.43
CA CYS A 113 23.77 -13.44 -3.37
C CYS A 113 24.15 -12.42 -4.44
N THR A 114 24.92 -11.42 -4.02
CA THR A 114 25.34 -10.32 -4.88
C THR A 114 26.30 -10.78 -5.97
N SER A 115 27.13 -11.79 -5.68
CA SER A 115 28.16 -12.33 -6.58
C SER A 115 27.60 -13.32 -7.61
N CYS A 116 26.86 -14.35 -7.16
CA CYS A 116 26.39 -15.43 -8.05
C CYS A 116 24.91 -15.35 -8.41
N LYS A 117 24.17 -14.37 -7.87
CA LYS A 117 22.71 -14.17 -8.05
C LYS A 117 21.83 -15.35 -7.62
N LYS A 118 22.40 -16.39 -7.02
CA LYS A 118 21.68 -17.52 -6.43
C LYS A 118 21.04 -17.10 -5.10
N ARG A 119 20.00 -17.81 -4.70
CA ARG A 119 19.38 -17.65 -3.38
C ARG A 119 20.38 -17.97 -2.27
N VAL A 120 20.43 -17.10 -1.25
CA VAL A 120 21.35 -17.24 -0.09
C VAL A 120 21.08 -18.49 0.74
N ASP A 121 19.87 -19.05 0.69
CA ASP A 121 19.52 -20.33 1.34
C ASP A 121 19.91 -21.57 0.53
N LYS A 122 20.36 -21.43 -0.73
CA LYS A 122 20.64 -22.56 -1.64
C LYS A 122 22.13 -22.74 -1.96
N HIS A 123 23.00 -21.96 -1.34
CA HIS A 123 24.44 -22.08 -1.51
C HIS A 123 25.17 -21.54 -0.28
N ASP A 124 26.37 -22.04 -0.03
CA ASP A 124 27.28 -21.47 0.94
C ASP A 124 27.90 -20.19 0.39
N CYS A 125 27.31 -19.06 0.77
CA CYS A 125 27.91 -17.76 0.49
C CYS A 125 28.96 -17.45 1.57
N PRO A 126 30.20 -17.08 1.20
CA PRO A 126 31.20 -16.64 2.19
C PRO A 126 30.87 -15.29 2.82
N PHE A 127 29.89 -14.55 2.29
CA PHE A 127 29.47 -13.26 2.81
C PHE A 127 28.38 -13.42 3.88
N ASP A 128 28.59 -12.86 5.08
CA ASP A 128 27.64 -12.92 6.18
C ASP A 128 26.55 -11.83 6.07
N TYR A 129 25.49 -12.16 5.34
CA TYR A 129 24.33 -11.29 5.17
C TYR A 129 23.60 -10.99 6.48
N ARG A 130 23.70 -11.84 7.51
CA ARG A 130 22.99 -11.65 8.78
C ARG A 130 23.63 -10.54 9.60
N THR A 131 24.96 -10.58 9.70
CA THR A 131 25.72 -9.54 10.42
C THR A 131 25.60 -8.20 9.71
N ALA A 132 25.77 -8.17 8.39
CA ALA A 132 25.62 -6.95 7.60
C ALA A 132 24.21 -6.32 7.74
N ALA A 133 23.15 -7.14 7.77
CA ALA A 133 21.78 -6.64 7.98
C ALA A 133 21.60 -6.04 9.38
N ARG A 134 22.12 -6.70 10.42
CA ARG A 134 22.04 -6.20 11.80
C ARG A 134 22.77 -4.86 11.96
N GLU A 135 23.97 -4.74 11.40
CA GLU A 135 24.76 -3.51 11.44
C GLU A 135 24.05 -2.36 10.69
N ALA A 136 23.47 -2.63 9.52
CA ALA A 136 22.70 -1.64 8.78
C ALA A 136 21.49 -1.13 9.59
N ILE A 137 20.78 -2.02 10.28
CA ILE A 137 19.66 -1.65 11.17
C ILE A 137 20.16 -0.84 12.36
N ALA A 138 21.24 -1.29 13.02
CA ALA A 138 21.82 -0.58 14.16
C ALA A 138 22.28 0.83 13.78
N LYS A 139 22.86 0.99 12.59
CA LYS A 139 23.28 2.28 12.03
C LYS A 139 22.10 3.19 11.66
N ALA A 140 20.99 2.61 11.20
CA ALA A 140 19.81 3.36 10.80
C ALA A 140 18.94 3.80 11.99
N ASN A 141 18.99 3.06 13.11
CA ASN A 141 18.23 3.39 14.30
C ASN A 141 18.88 4.56 15.06
N PRO A 142 18.16 5.66 15.33
CA PRO A 142 18.70 6.77 16.12
C PRO A 142 18.98 6.33 17.57
N VAL A 143 20.07 6.81 18.14
CA VAL A 143 20.45 6.48 19.52
C VAL A 143 19.60 7.29 20.48
N VAL A 144 18.67 6.63 21.17
CA VAL A 144 17.88 7.25 22.24
C VAL A 144 18.71 7.25 23.53
N LYS A 145 19.31 8.39 23.86
CA LYS A 145 19.95 8.62 25.17
C LYS A 145 19.06 9.57 25.96
N ALA A 146 18.52 9.10 27.08
CA ALA A 146 17.89 9.97 28.07
C ALA A 146 18.93 10.34 29.14
N GLU A 147 18.92 11.60 29.56
CA GLU A 147 19.72 12.06 30.68
C GLU A 147 19.13 11.50 31.99
N LYS A 148 20.01 11.06 32.90
CA LYS A 148 19.57 10.49 34.17
C LYS A 148 19.14 11.64 35.07
N LEU A 149 17.86 11.68 35.44
CA LEU A 149 17.36 12.68 36.38
C LEU A 149 17.87 12.39 37.79
N ASP A 150 18.41 13.41 38.44
CA ASP A 150 18.82 13.34 39.84
C ASP A 150 17.59 13.34 40.75
N LYS A 151 17.67 12.59 41.86
CA LYS A 151 16.60 12.52 42.86
C LYS A 151 16.53 13.84 43.63
N ILE A 152 15.33 14.42 43.67
CA ILE A 152 14.94 15.55 44.52
C ILE A 152 14.79 15.05 45.96
#